data_AF-A0A355BMZ5-F1
#
_entry.id   AF-A0A355BMZ5-F1
#
_cell.length_a   1.000
_cell.length_b   1.000
_cell.length_c   1.000
_cell.angle_alpha   90.00
_cell.angle_beta   90.00
_cell.angle_gamma   90.00
#
_symmetry.space_group_name_H-M   'P 1'
#
loop_
_entity.id
_entity.type
_entity.pdbx_description
1 polymer ?
#
loop_
_entity_poly.entity_id
_entity_poly.type
_entity_poly.pdbx_seq_one_letter_code
_entity_poly.pdbx_strand_id
1 'polypeptide(L)'
;SQAVVDAARAAFAAERVGYWHCERGAWQSAQATALGQPAQLMAELGTASHLCVPGAVTNSLIQALLQAVPANVAPPTLVVPAGTHVFASPAVWQRYLARGGRLAALEAAPVLAVTVNPTSPTGRLATATNLGQALAKALHPLPVYDLFHDEQNPIEP
;
A
#
# COMPACT_ATOMS: atom_id res chain seq x y z
N SER A 1 -2.93 16.08 -5.35
CA SER A 1 -2.50 17.36 -5.97
C SER A 1 -1.63 17.03 -7.17
N GLN A 2 -1.76 17.76 -8.28
CA GLN A 2 -0.93 17.56 -9.47
C GLN A 2 0.57 17.68 -9.15
N ALA A 3 0.95 18.63 -8.29
CA ALA A 3 2.33 18.83 -7.87
C ALA A 3 2.96 17.60 -7.18
N VAL A 4 2.17 16.84 -6.42
CA VAL A 4 2.62 15.59 -5.79
C VAL A 4 2.82 14.50 -6.84
N VAL A 5 1.92 14.42 -7.81
CA VAL A 5 2.00 13.46 -8.92
C VAL A 5 3.25 13.71 -9.74
N ASP A 6 3.53 14.97 -10.09
CA ASP A 6 4.71 15.34 -10.87
C ASP A 6 6.00 15.05 -10.08
N ALA A 7 6.02 15.35 -8.78
CA ALA A 7 7.12 15.02 -7.89
C ALA A 7 7.39 13.51 -7.80
N ALA A 8 6.32 12.71 -7.66
CA ALA A 8 6.42 11.26 -7.62
C ALA A 8 6.93 10.69 -8.96
N ARG A 9 6.40 11.18 -10.09
CA ARG A 9 6.88 10.76 -11.43
C ARG A 9 8.35 11.10 -11.63
N ALA A 10 8.80 12.29 -11.24
CA ALA A 10 10.20 12.68 -11.34
C ALA A 10 11.11 11.81 -10.45
N ALA A 11 10.68 11.50 -9.22
CA ALA A 11 11.41 10.62 -8.33
C ALA A 11 11.51 9.19 -8.87
N PHE A 12 10.41 8.66 -9.41
CA PHE A 12 10.35 7.30 -9.95
C PHE A 12 11.14 7.16 -11.24
N ALA A 13 11.08 8.15 -12.14
CA ALA A 13 11.91 8.17 -13.35
C ALA A 13 13.41 8.25 -13.04
N ALA A 14 13.78 8.86 -11.91
CA ALA A 14 15.16 8.89 -11.43
C ALA A 14 15.55 7.63 -10.63
N GLU A 15 14.62 6.70 -10.38
CA GLU A 15 14.78 5.56 -9.47
C GLU A 15 15.25 5.97 -8.07
N ARG A 16 14.68 7.06 -7.52
CA ARG A 16 15.03 7.58 -6.20
C ARG A 16 13.82 7.73 -5.31
N VAL A 17 14.07 7.62 -4.00
CA VAL A 17 13.07 8.02 -3.01
C VAL A 17 12.88 9.53 -3.10
N GLY A 18 11.62 9.95 -3.24
CA GLY A 18 11.24 11.35 -3.31
C GLY A 18 10.50 11.79 -2.07
N TYR A 19 10.53 13.09 -1.80
CA TYR A 19 9.80 13.73 -0.72
C TYR A 19 9.06 14.94 -1.27
N TRP A 20 7.93 15.30 -0.66
CA TRP A 20 7.20 16.50 -1.04
C TRP A 20 6.54 17.20 0.16
N HIS A 21 6.61 18.52 0.16
CA HIS A 21 5.88 19.40 1.07
C HIS A 21 5.36 20.62 0.29
N CYS A 22 4.20 21.15 0.66
CA CYS A 22 3.57 22.25 -0.09
C CYS A 22 4.44 23.51 -0.13
N GLU A 23 5.13 23.84 0.96
CA GLU A 23 5.96 25.06 1.06
C GLU A 23 7.36 24.89 0.45
N ARG A 24 7.91 23.67 0.48
CA ARG A 24 9.29 23.39 0.04
C ARG A 24 9.35 22.88 -1.40
N GLY A 25 8.28 22.29 -1.90
CA GLY A 25 8.27 21.53 -3.14
C GLY A 25 8.87 20.13 -2.98
N ALA A 26 9.38 19.59 -4.08
CA ALA A 26 9.93 18.23 -4.14
C ALA A 26 11.44 18.22 -3.88
N TRP A 27 11.92 17.19 -3.19
CA TRP A 27 13.35 16.86 -3.13
C TRP A 27 13.52 15.34 -3.20
N GLN A 28 14.73 14.89 -3.53
CA GLN A 28 15.04 13.47 -3.69
C GLN A 28 16.12 13.06 -2.69
N SER A 29 16.00 11.83 -2.22
CA SER A 29 16.99 11.22 -1.34
C SER A 29 18.28 10.95 -2.09
N ALA A 30 19.40 10.95 -1.36
CA ALA A 30 20.63 10.34 -1.86
C ALA A 30 20.42 8.86 -2.27
N GLN A 31 19.48 8.16 -1.62
CA GLN A 31 19.24 6.75 -1.80
C GLN A 31 18.24 6.43 -2.92
N ALA A 32 18.61 5.43 -3.73
CA ALA A 32 17.76 4.90 -4.80
C ALA A 32 16.60 4.07 -4.25
N THR A 33 16.81 3.34 -3.14
CA THR A 33 15.85 2.41 -2.56
C THR A 33 15.64 2.63 -1.06
N ALA A 34 14.44 2.31 -0.58
CA ALA A 34 14.14 2.25 0.85
C ALA A 34 14.63 0.95 1.51
N LEU A 35 14.97 -0.07 0.74
CA LEU A 35 15.41 -1.36 1.26
C LEU A 35 16.78 -1.23 1.96
N GLY A 36 16.84 -1.66 3.21
CA GLY A 36 18.08 -1.66 4.00
C GLY A 36 18.53 -0.29 4.51
N GLN A 37 17.87 0.81 4.11
CA GLN A 37 18.31 2.17 4.44
C GLN A 37 17.23 3.08 5.09
N PRO A 38 16.36 2.57 5.97
CA PRO A 38 15.28 3.39 6.51
C PRO A 38 15.77 4.55 7.38
N ALA A 39 16.88 4.40 8.11
CA ALA A 39 17.39 5.45 8.99
C ALA A 39 17.86 6.68 8.22
N GLN A 40 18.55 6.48 7.09
CA GLN A 40 19.01 7.54 6.19
C GLN A 40 17.81 8.31 5.62
N LEU A 41 16.77 7.58 5.17
CA LEU A 41 15.56 8.20 4.66
C LEU A 41 14.83 9.04 5.71
N MET A 42 14.84 8.60 6.98
CA MET A 42 14.23 9.37 8.08
C MET A 42 15.01 10.63 8.41
N ALA A 43 16.35 10.60 8.33
CA ALA A 43 17.18 11.78 8.53
C ALA A 43 16.91 12.87 7.47
N GLU A 44 16.53 12.47 6.26
CA GLU A 44 16.21 13.36 5.14
C GLU A 44 14.71 13.76 5.07
N LEU A 45 13.86 13.15 5.90
CA LEU A 45 12.41 13.30 5.85
C LEU A 45 11.96 14.73 6.13
N GLY A 46 12.59 15.42 7.10
CA GLY A 46 12.24 16.78 7.49
C GLY A 46 10.74 16.96 7.72
N THR A 47 10.15 17.95 7.05
CA THR A 47 8.71 18.26 7.11
C THR A 47 7.90 17.61 5.99
N ALA A 48 8.41 16.58 5.32
CA ALA A 48 7.71 15.96 4.19
C ALA A 48 6.28 15.53 4.57
N SER A 49 5.32 15.96 3.77
CA SER A 49 3.93 15.51 3.86
C SER A 49 3.67 14.24 3.04
N HIS A 50 4.53 13.97 2.05
CA HIS A 50 4.48 12.79 1.19
C HIS A 50 5.87 12.20 1.03
N LEU A 51 5.94 10.86 1.01
CA LEU A 51 7.14 10.08 0.75
C LEU A 51 6.88 9.19 -0.47
N CYS A 52 7.59 9.47 -1.56
CA CYS A 52 7.47 8.76 -2.84
C CYS A 52 8.49 7.63 -2.88
N VAL A 53 8.05 6.39 -2.87
CA VAL A 53 8.92 5.21 -2.83
C VAL A 53 8.84 4.47 -4.17
N PRO A 54 9.89 4.49 -5.01
CA PRO A 54 9.87 3.79 -6.31
C PRO A 54 9.91 2.27 -6.14
N GLY A 55 10.51 1.79 -5.04
CA GLY A 55 10.66 0.38 -4.72
C GLY A 55 9.57 -0.14 -3.76
N ALA A 56 9.96 -1.11 -2.93
CA ALA A 56 9.06 -1.73 -1.97
C ALA A 56 8.88 -0.90 -0.69
N VAL A 57 7.64 -0.78 -0.23
CA VAL A 57 7.30 -0.32 1.12
C VAL A 57 7.29 -1.54 2.03
N THR A 58 8.27 -1.63 2.92
CA THR A 58 8.45 -2.78 3.82
C THR A 58 8.06 -2.47 5.26
N ASN A 59 7.99 -3.50 6.10
CA ASN A 59 7.83 -3.35 7.55
C ASN A 59 8.88 -2.40 8.17
N SER A 60 10.14 -2.51 7.75
CA SER A 60 11.24 -1.71 8.31
C SER A 60 11.07 -0.22 7.99
N LEU A 61 10.64 0.12 6.77
CA LEU A 61 10.35 1.51 6.39
C LEU A 61 9.21 2.09 7.23
N ILE A 62 8.10 1.35 7.35
CA ILE A 62 6.94 1.83 8.11
C ILE A 62 7.28 1.98 9.59
N GLN A 63 8.01 1.03 10.16
CA GLN A 63 8.43 1.11 11.56
C GLN A 63 9.35 2.32 11.80
N ALA A 64 10.28 2.61 10.89
CA ALA A 64 11.12 3.79 10.97
C ALA A 64 10.30 5.09 10.90
N LEU A 65 9.30 5.17 10.01
CA LEU A 65 8.38 6.30 9.95
C LEU A 65 7.60 6.48 11.27
N LEU A 66 7.09 5.38 11.81
CA LEU A 66 6.36 5.39 13.08
C LEU A 66 7.25 5.79 14.28
N GLN A 67 8.56 5.57 14.19
CA GLN A 67 9.52 5.98 15.23
C GLN A 67 9.99 7.43 15.05
N ALA A 68 10.24 7.86 13.81
CA ALA A 68 10.77 9.17 13.50
C ALA A 68 9.72 10.28 13.59
N VAL A 69 8.46 9.98 13.24
CA VAL A 69 7.37 10.97 13.28
C VAL A 69 6.77 11.01 14.69
N PRO A 70 6.69 12.18 15.35
CA PRO A 70 6.06 12.33 16.67
C PRO A 70 4.63 11.80 16.72
N ALA A 71 4.24 11.15 17.82
CA ALA A 71 2.97 10.41 17.92
C ALA A 71 1.70 11.26 17.66
N ASN A 72 1.76 12.55 17.95
CA ASN A 72 0.68 13.53 17.73
C ASN A 72 0.64 14.10 16.29
N VAL A 73 1.58 13.68 15.43
CA VAL A 73 1.67 14.11 14.03
C VAL A 73 1.39 12.91 13.13
N ALA A 74 0.57 13.14 12.11
CA ALA A 74 0.28 12.14 11.09
C ALA A 74 1.55 11.85 10.28
N PRO A 75 1.90 10.57 10.04
CA PRO A 75 3.03 10.24 9.20
C PRO A 75 2.74 10.65 7.74
N PRO A 76 3.80 10.88 6.92
CA PRO A 76 3.65 11.29 5.54
C PRO A 76 2.84 10.28 4.74
N THR A 77 2.07 10.75 3.75
CA THR A 77 1.39 9.87 2.79
C THR A 77 2.44 9.12 1.97
N LEU A 78 2.38 7.80 1.96
CA LEU A 78 3.20 6.96 1.11
C LEU A 78 2.66 7.01 -0.32
N VAL A 79 3.52 7.35 -1.28
CA VAL A 79 3.20 7.33 -2.72
C VAL A 79 4.04 6.25 -3.37
N VAL A 80 3.40 5.31 -4.07
CA VAL A 80 4.06 4.19 -4.75
C VAL A 80 3.68 4.14 -6.24
N PRO A 81 4.45 3.45 -7.11
CA PRO A 81 4.06 3.25 -8.50
C PRO A 81 2.71 2.55 -8.61
N ALA A 82 2.54 1.41 -7.94
CA ALA A 82 1.33 0.61 -7.92
C ALA A 82 1.09 -0.03 -6.55
N GLY A 83 -0.14 -0.49 -6.29
CA GLY A 83 -0.50 -1.15 -5.02
C GLY A 83 0.33 -2.41 -4.69
N THR A 84 0.92 -3.05 -5.70
CA THR A 84 1.80 -4.22 -5.59
C THR A 84 3.14 -3.94 -4.91
N HIS A 85 3.49 -2.67 -4.67
CA HIS A 85 4.74 -2.28 -4.00
C HIS A 85 4.67 -2.34 -2.46
N VAL A 86 3.52 -2.70 -1.89
CA VAL A 86 3.33 -2.74 -0.43
C VAL A 86 3.59 -4.15 0.10
N PHE A 87 4.72 -4.31 0.79
CA PHE A 87 5.18 -5.56 1.42
C PHE A 87 5.23 -5.40 2.95
N ALA A 88 4.12 -4.95 3.53
CA ALA A 88 3.96 -4.74 4.96
C ALA A 88 3.01 -5.77 5.56
N SER A 89 3.31 -6.23 6.78
CA SER A 89 2.40 -7.11 7.51
C SER A 89 1.14 -6.33 7.92
N PRO A 90 -0.02 -6.99 8.02
CA PRO A 90 -1.27 -6.33 8.44
C PRO A 90 -1.11 -5.57 9.76
N ALA A 91 -0.41 -6.13 10.74
CA ALA A 91 -0.21 -5.50 12.04
C ALA A 91 0.58 -4.17 11.94
N VAL A 92 1.64 -4.12 11.15
CA VAL A 92 2.45 -2.90 10.97
C VAL A 92 1.68 -1.87 10.13
N TRP A 93 0.99 -2.32 9.09
CA TRP A 93 0.16 -1.48 8.24
C TRP A 93 -0.97 -0.81 9.02
N GLN A 94 -1.70 -1.56 9.84
CA GLN A 94 -2.79 -1.04 10.66
C GLN A 94 -2.31 0.03 11.65
N ARG A 95 -1.11 -0.13 12.24
CA ARG A 95 -0.52 0.91 13.10
C ARG A 95 -0.23 2.21 12.36
N TYR A 96 0.22 2.11 11.11
CA TYR A 96 0.45 3.27 10.25
C TYR A 96 -0.86 4.00 9.89
N LEU A 97 -1.90 3.26 9.50
CA LEU A 97 -3.22 3.83 9.23
C LEU A 97 -3.87 4.44 10.48
N ALA A 98 -3.76 3.77 11.63
CA ALA A 98 -4.31 4.26 12.91
C ALA A 98 -3.67 5.58 13.36
N ARG A 99 -2.43 5.87 12.93
CA ARG A 99 -1.76 7.15 13.13
C ARG A 99 -2.11 8.21 12.09
N GLY A 100 -3.06 7.95 11.21
CA GLY A 100 -3.48 8.88 10.14
C GLY A 100 -2.64 8.78 8.87
N GLY A 101 -1.78 7.77 8.75
CA GLY A 101 -1.03 7.49 7.53
C GLY A 101 -1.95 7.12 6.36
N ARG A 102 -1.48 7.40 5.14
CA ARG A 102 -2.25 7.20 3.90
C ARG A 102 -1.36 6.59 2.83
N LEU A 103 -1.98 5.84 1.91
CA LEU A 103 -1.33 5.30 0.73
C LEU A 103 -1.96 5.91 -0.52
N ALA A 104 -1.13 6.29 -1.47
CA ALA A 104 -1.53 6.61 -2.83
C ALA A 104 -0.68 5.80 -3.81
N ALA A 105 -1.30 5.30 -4.88
CA ALA A 105 -0.60 4.70 -6.01
C ALA A 105 -0.74 5.61 -7.23
N LEU A 106 0.33 5.78 -8.02
CA LEU A 106 0.24 6.53 -9.28
C LEU A 106 -0.60 5.77 -10.32
N GLU A 107 -0.42 4.46 -10.36
CA GLU A 107 -1.19 3.55 -11.19
C GLU A 107 -2.20 2.83 -10.31
N ALA A 108 -3.47 3.21 -10.45
CA ALA A 108 -4.56 2.45 -9.89
C ALA A 108 -4.73 1.16 -10.69
N ALA A 109 -4.65 0.01 -10.02
CA ALA A 109 -5.10 -1.25 -10.58
C ALA A 109 -6.61 -1.37 -10.33
N PRO A 110 -7.46 -1.31 -11.36
CA PRO A 110 -8.90 -1.54 -11.16
C PRO A 110 -9.10 -2.98 -10.70
N VAL A 111 -9.63 -3.16 -9.49
CA VAL A 111 -10.04 -4.48 -9.03
C VAL A 111 -11.36 -4.79 -9.71
N LEU A 112 -11.34 -5.75 -10.64
CA LEU A 112 -12.51 -6.12 -11.44
C LEU A 112 -13.37 -7.19 -10.76
N ALA A 113 -12.73 -8.06 -9.97
CA ALA A 113 -13.36 -9.10 -9.19
C ALA A 113 -12.39 -9.60 -8.10
N VAL A 114 -12.91 -10.37 -7.15
CA VAL A 114 -12.11 -11.15 -6.20
C VAL A 114 -12.38 -12.63 -6.41
N THR A 115 -11.34 -13.44 -6.51
CA THR A 115 -11.49 -14.90 -6.56
C THR A 115 -11.18 -15.49 -5.20
N VAL A 116 -12.01 -16.41 -4.73
CA VAL A 116 -11.74 -17.20 -3.52
C VAL A 116 -11.37 -18.62 -3.92
N ASN A 117 -10.30 -19.14 -3.28
CA ASN A 117 -10.01 -20.56 -3.28
C ASN A 117 -10.42 -21.13 -1.92
N PRO A 118 -11.59 -21.77 -1.79
CA PRO A 118 -12.03 -22.33 -0.51
C PRO A 118 -11.34 -23.66 -0.15
N THR A 119 -10.57 -24.24 -1.07
CA THR A 119 -9.90 -25.53 -0.91
C THR A 119 -8.45 -25.31 -0.49
N SER A 120 -8.07 -25.87 0.67
CA SER A 120 -6.65 -25.86 1.06
C SER A 120 -5.81 -26.74 0.10
N PRO A 121 -4.48 -26.51 0.00
CA PRO A 121 -3.59 -27.40 -0.75
C PRO A 121 -3.64 -28.87 -0.31
N THR A 122 -4.09 -29.12 0.93
CA THR A 122 -4.27 -30.45 1.51
C THR A 122 -5.67 -31.04 1.30
N GLY A 123 -6.52 -30.39 0.50
CA GLY A 123 -7.87 -30.86 0.16
C GLY A 123 -8.92 -30.61 1.25
N ARG A 124 -8.61 -29.87 2.30
CA ARG A 124 -9.56 -29.56 3.37
C ARG A 124 -10.40 -28.36 2.93
N LEU A 125 -11.69 -28.58 2.70
CA LEU A 125 -12.65 -27.49 2.57
C LEU A 125 -12.75 -26.79 3.95
N ALA A 126 -12.35 -25.52 4.02
CA ALA A 126 -13.08 -24.63 4.91
C ALA A 126 -14.54 -24.68 4.44
N THR A 127 -15.53 -24.58 5.33
CA THR A 127 -16.94 -24.54 4.91
C THR A 127 -17.13 -23.39 3.89
N ALA A 128 -17.00 -23.73 2.61
CA ALA A 128 -16.77 -22.80 1.50
C ALA A 128 -17.92 -21.80 1.38
N THR A 129 -19.11 -22.26 1.75
CA THR A 129 -20.35 -21.50 1.84
C THR A 129 -20.19 -20.22 2.68
N ASN A 130 -19.39 -20.22 3.75
CA ASN A 130 -19.31 -19.07 4.66
C ASN A 130 -18.27 -18.02 4.24
N LEU A 131 -17.17 -18.39 3.58
CA LEU A 131 -16.11 -17.43 3.22
C LEU A 131 -16.47 -16.65 1.95
N GLY A 132 -16.91 -17.36 0.91
CA GLY A 132 -17.28 -16.74 -0.37
C GLY A 132 -18.42 -15.73 -0.21
N GLN A 133 -19.49 -16.13 0.49
CA GLN A 133 -20.63 -15.24 0.78
C GLN A 133 -20.24 -14.06 1.67
N ALA A 134 -19.44 -14.27 2.71
CA ALA A 134 -18.96 -13.17 3.55
C ALA A 134 -18.11 -12.17 2.76
N LEU A 135 -17.28 -12.64 1.83
CA LEU A 135 -16.52 -11.79 0.92
C LEU A 135 -17.45 -11.05 -0.06
N ALA A 136 -18.40 -11.75 -0.69
CA ALA A 136 -19.36 -11.16 -1.62
C ALA A 136 -20.15 -10.02 -0.95
N LYS A 137 -20.63 -10.25 0.27
CA LYS A 137 -21.31 -9.26 1.10
C LYS A 137 -20.42 -8.08 1.49
N ALA A 138 -19.17 -8.33 1.88
CA ALA A 138 -18.26 -7.29 2.32
C ALA A 138 -17.74 -6.43 1.16
N LEU A 139 -17.67 -6.98 -0.06
CA LEU A 139 -17.05 -6.35 -1.21
C LEU A 139 -18.05 -5.80 -2.22
N HIS A 140 -19.35 -6.05 -2.07
CA HIS A 140 -20.40 -5.56 -2.96
C HIS A 140 -20.25 -4.05 -3.27
N PRO A 141 -20.30 -3.63 -4.55
CA PRO A 141 -20.73 -4.37 -5.75
C PRO A 141 -19.61 -5.15 -6.48
N LEU A 142 -18.41 -5.26 -5.92
CA LEU A 142 -17.31 -5.99 -6.54
C LEU A 142 -17.62 -7.50 -6.63
N PRO A 143 -17.65 -8.11 -7.82
CA PRO A 143 -17.94 -9.53 -7.99
C PRO A 143 -16.95 -10.43 -7.25
N VAL A 144 -17.44 -11.51 -6.62
CA VAL A 144 -16.60 -12.55 -5.99
C VAL A 144 -16.86 -13.89 -6.68
N TYR A 145 -15.81 -14.59 -7.12
CA TYR A 145 -15.93 -15.89 -7.82
C TYR A 145 -15.26 -17.01 -7.02
N ASP A 146 -15.86 -18.20 -7.00
CA ASP A 146 -15.23 -19.42 -6.51
C ASP A 146 -14.40 -20.05 -7.65
N LEU A 147 -13.09 -20.24 -7.45
CA LEU A 147 -12.20 -20.80 -8.46
C LEU A 147 -12.54 -22.24 -8.88
N PHE A 148 -13.28 -22.99 -8.06
CA PHE A 148 -13.55 -24.40 -8.31
C PHE A 148 -15.02 -24.74 -8.53
N HIS A 149 -15.97 -23.88 -8.11
CA HIS A 149 -17.39 -24.27 -8.04
C HIS A 149 -18.40 -23.45 -8.84
N ASP A 150 -18.02 -22.41 -9.61
CA ASP A 150 -18.95 -21.78 -10.56
C ASP A 150 -18.19 -20.95 -11.59
N GLU A 151 -17.76 -21.57 -12.70
CA GLU A 151 -16.89 -20.94 -13.70
C GLU A 151 -17.54 -19.76 -14.48
N GLN A 152 -18.78 -19.36 -14.18
CA GLN A 152 -19.49 -18.34 -14.97
C GLN A 152 -20.26 -17.28 -14.18
N ASN A 153 -20.59 -17.49 -12.91
CA ASN A 153 -21.40 -16.53 -12.13
C ASN A 153 -20.71 -16.12 -10.82
N PRO A 154 -20.81 -14.84 -10.40
CA PRO A 154 -20.32 -14.42 -9.11
C PRO A 154 -21.20 -14.97 -7.98
N ILE A 155 -20.59 -15.21 -6.82
CA ILE A 155 -21.26 -15.56 -5.57
C ILE A 155 -22.19 -14.41 -5.16
N GLU A 156 -23.45 -14.72 -4.87
CA GLU A 156 -24.41 -13.73 -4.42
C GLU A 156 -24.11 -13.27 -2.96
N PRO A 157 -24.33 -11.98 -2.63
CA PRO A 157 -24.07 -11.41 -1.30
C PRO A 157 -25.01 -11.89 -0.18
#